data_AF-A0A820K6P0-F1
#
_entry.id   AF-A0A820K6P0-F1
#
_cell.length_a   1.000
_cell.length_b   1.000
_cell.length_c   1.000
_cell.angle_alpha   90.00
_cell.angle_beta   90.00
_cell.angle_gamma   90.00
#
_symmetry.space_group_name_H-M   'P 1'
#
loop_
_entity.id
_entity.type
_entity.pdbx_description
1 polymer ?
#
loop_
_entity_poly.entity_id
_entity_poly.type
_entity_poly.pdbx_seq_one_letter_code
_entity_poly.pdbx_strand_id
1 'polypeptide(L)'
;YATFGIAGAKLVSRIRSKAFACFLRQEVAYFDRPENSSGAICNQLSSNAAAIEDMAGTRLGVICQALSMSLFGILLGFFYNWQITITIIIPFVILLIATIIQIRLSSWLKTESDVIYSQASTLAVEVINNMRTVKQLSMENEVLRQYSNMISQILKLVL
;
A
#
# COMPACT_ATOMS: atom_id res chain seq x y z
N TYR A 1 -22.87 8.16 5.47
CA TYR A 1 -21.41 8.43 5.51
C TYR A 1 -20.98 9.24 6.73
N ALA A 2 -21.69 10.32 7.10
CA ALA A 2 -21.31 11.16 8.25
C ALA A 2 -21.15 10.40 9.58
N THR A 3 -22.00 9.40 9.86
CA THR A 3 -21.94 8.60 11.09
C THR A 3 -20.69 7.73 11.19
N PHE A 4 -20.27 7.08 10.10
CA PHE A 4 -19.02 6.31 10.03
C PHE A 4 -17.80 7.22 10.15
N GLY A 5 -17.83 8.41 9.53
CA GLY A 5 -16.79 9.43 9.71
C GLY A 5 -16.62 9.86 11.17
N ILE A 6 -17.72 10.15 11.87
CA ILE A 6 -17.70 10.54 13.29
C ILE A 6 -17.22 9.39 14.17
N ALA A 7 -17.64 8.15 13.89
CA ALA A 7 -17.18 6.96 14.61
C ALA A 7 -15.68 6.70 14.39
N GLY A 8 -15.21 6.84 13.14
CA GLY A 8 -13.80 6.75 12.77
C GLY A 8 -12.94 7.81 13.47
N ALA A 9 -13.37 9.07 13.46
CA ALA A 9 -12.67 10.15 14.16
C ALA A 9 -12.57 9.90 15.68
N LYS A 10 -13.65 9.41 16.32
CA LYS A 10 -13.62 9.00 17.74
C LYS A 10 -12.66 7.83 17.99
N LEU A 11 -12.61 6.85 17.10
CA LEU A 11 -11.71 5.70 17.20
C LEU A 11 -10.25 6.15 17.09
N VAL A 12 -9.92 6.98 16.10
CA VAL A 12 -8.58 7.54 15.88
C VAL A 12 -8.13 8.35 17.10
N SER A 13 -8.99 9.21 17.64
CA SER A 13 -8.69 10.01 18.84
C SER A 13 -8.34 9.12 20.05
N ARG A 14 -9.08 8.01 20.25
CA ARG A 14 -8.79 7.05 21.33
C ARG A 14 -7.48 6.30 21.11
N ILE A 15 -7.23 5.83 19.89
CA ILE A 15 -5.98 5.13 19.54
C ILE A 15 -4.79 6.06 19.74
N ARG A 16 -4.87 7.30 19.26
CA ARG A 16 -3.82 8.32 19.43
C ARG A 16 -3.51 8.59 20.91
N SER A 17 -4.55 8.76 21.72
CA SER A 17 -4.40 9.02 23.16
C SER A 17 -3.73 7.83 23.88
N LYS A 18 -4.14 6.60 23.58
CA LYS A 18 -3.53 5.39 24.15
C LYS A 18 -2.09 5.17 23.68
N ALA A 19 -1.82 5.38 22.40
CA ALA A 19 -0.48 5.26 21.84
C ALA A 19 0.48 6.27 22.47
N PHE A 20 0.05 7.54 22.58
CA PHE A 20 0.84 8.56 23.25
C PHE A 20 1.11 8.23 24.72
N ALA A 21 0.10 7.75 25.46
CA ALA A 21 0.27 7.30 26.84
C ALA A 21 1.24 6.11 26.97
N CYS A 22 1.29 5.23 25.96
CA CYS A 22 2.25 4.13 25.90
C CYS A 22 3.68 4.65 25.70
N PHE A 23 3.89 5.57 24.76
CA PHE A 23 5.20 6.18 24.51
C PHE A 23 5.73 6.93 25.74
N LEU A 24 4.87 7.63 26.49
CA LEU A 24 5.28 8.31 27.73
C LEU A 24 5.76 7.36 28.85
N ARG A 25 5.43 6.06 28.78
CA ARG A 25 5.86 5.05 29.76
C ARG A 25 7.15 4.35 29.35
N GLN A 26 7.67 4.65 28.17
CA GLN A 26 8.86 4.02 27.63
C GLN A 26 10.13 4.61 28.27
N GLU A 27 11.18 3.80 28.39
CA GLU A 27 12.47 4.20 28.95
C GLU A 27 13.18 5.28 28.11
N VAL A 28 14.02 6.09 28.74
CA VAL A 28 14.76 7.18 28.05
C VAL A 28 15.66 6.63 26.93
N ALA A 29 16.29 5.47 27.15
CA ALA A 29 17.14 4.80 26.17
C ALA A 29 16.41 4.41 24.86
N TYR A 30 15.07 4.34 24.88
CA TYR A 30 14.28 4.10 23.68
C TYR A 30 14.33 5.30 22.72
N PHE A 31 14.35 6.52 23.25
CA PHE A 31 14.34 7.77 22.49
C PHE A 31 15.73 8.18 21.98
N ASP A 32 16.80 7.57 22.50
CA ASP A 32 18.17 7.79 22.03
C ASP A 32 18.43 7.18 20.64
N ARG A 33 17.56 6.26 20.19
CA ARG A 33 17.66 5.72 18.83
C ARG A 33 17.20 6.79 17.82
N PRO A 34 17.96 7.04 16.74
CA PRO A 34 17.62 8.05 15.74
C PRO A 34 16.26 7.81 15.07
N GLU A 35 15.86 6.55 14.96
CA GLU A 35 14.56 6.10 14.45
C GLU A 35 13.37 6.47 15.37
N ASN A 36 13.61 6.53 16.68
CA ASN A 36 12.61 6.76 17.72
C ASN A 36 12.74 8.16 18.35
N SER A 37 13.34 9.10 17.63
CA SER A 37 13.35 10.49 18.05
C SER A 37 11.91 10.99 18.26
N SER A 38 11.72 11.92 19.20
CA SER A 38 10.42 12.48 19.53
C SER A 38 9.67 13.04 18.31
N GLY A 39 10.41 13.62 17.35
CA GLY A 39 9.87 14.08 16.07
C GLY A 39 9.44 12.93 15.13
N ALA A 40 10.22 11.85 15.08
CA ALA A 40 9.92 10.67 14.26
C ALA A 40 8.66 9.95 14.78
N ILE A 41 8.54 9.76 16.09
CA ILE A 41 7.36 9.15 16.72
C ILE A 41 6.11 10.03 16.52
N CYS A 42 6.23 11.35 16.62
CA CYS A 42 5.12 12.28 16.39
C CYS A 42 4.63 12.20 14.92
N ASN A 43 5.55 12.15 13.97
CA ASN A 43 5.25 11.97 12.56
C ASN A 43 4.61 10.61 12.29
N GLN A 44 5.14 9.54 12.88
CA GLN A 44 4.59 8.20 12.72
C GLN A 44 3.18 8.10 13.32
N LEU A 45 2.95 8.68 14.50
CA LEU A 45 1.64 8.71 15.15
C LEU A 45 0.61 9.51 14.33
N SER A 46 1.03 10.63 13.74
CA SER A 46 0.17 11.47 12.90
C SER A 46 -0.16 10.78 11.57
N SER A 47 0.83 10.16 10.93
CA SER A 47 0.64 9.37 9.69
C SER A 47 -0.27 8.18 9.92
N ASN A 48 -0.02 7.40 10.99
CA ASN A 48 -0.85 6.25 11.34
C ASN A 48 -2.28 6.68 11.70
N ALA A 49 -2.46 7.80 12.39
CA ALA A 49 -3.78 8.34 12.69
C ALA A 49 -4.55 8.72 11.41
N ALA A 50 -3.91 9.41 10.47
CA ALA A 50 -4.51 9.78 9.19
C ALA A 50 -4.88 8.54 8.35
N ALA A 51 -4.03 7.52 8.32
CA ALA A 51 -4.30 6.27 7.63
C ALA A 51 -5.51 5.54 8.25
N ILE A 52 -5.59 5.46 9.58
CA ILE A 52 -6.72 4.83 10.28
C ILE A 52 -8.01 5.63 10.07
N GLU A 53 -7.96 6.96 10.03
CA GLU A 53 -9.12 7.81 9.77
C GLU A 53 -9.70 7.56 8.38
N ASP A 54 -8.85 7.53 7.36
CA ASP A 54 -9.26 7.27 5.97
C ASP A 54 -9.89 5.88 5.83
N MET A 55 -9.30 4.87 6.46
CA MET A 55 -9.84 3.51 6.48
C MET A 55 -11.18 3.43 7.23
N ALA A 56 -11.23 3.96 8.46
CA ALA A 56 -12.38 3.80 9.34
C ALA A 56 -13.59 4.68 8.96
N GLY A 57 -13.35 5.89 8.45
CA GLY A 57 -14.40 6.85 8.15
C GLY A 57 -15.13 6.57 6.83
N THR A 58 -14.38 6.52 5.74
CA THR A 58 -14.97 6.53 4.39
C THR A 58 -15.01 5.13 3.78
N ARG A 59 -13.90 4.37 3.86
CA ARG A 59 -13.79 3.07 3.20
C ARG A 59 -14.70 2.01 3.82
N LEU A 60 -14.77 1.93 5.15
CA LEU A 60 -15.68 1.00 5.83
C LEU A 60 -17.15 1.23 5.45
N GLY A 61 -17.57 2.50 5.34
CA GLY A 61 -18.94 2.82 4.95
C GLY A 61 -19.26 2.34 3.53
N VAL A 62 -18.34 2.53 2.58
CA VAL A 62 -18.48 2.06 1.20
C VAL A 62 -18.51 0.53 1.13
N ILE A 63 -17.65 -0.15 1.92
CA ILE A 63 -17.63 -1.62 1.96
C ILE A 63 -18.95 -2.17 2.51
N CYS A 64 -19.43 -1.65 3.64
CA CYS A 64 -20.70 -2.08 4.22
C CYS A 64 -21.88 -1.83 3.27
N GLN A 65 -21.88 -0.69 2.58
CA GLN A 65 -22.89 -0.38 1.57
C GLN A 65 -22.82 -1.37 0.40
N ALA A 66 -21.64 -1.61 -0.16
CA ALA A 66 -21.46 -2.52 -1.29
C ALA A 66 -21.90 -3.95 -0.93
N LEU A 67 -21.57 -4.43 0.27
CA LEU A 67 -22.02 -5.73 0.76
C LEU A 67 -23.54 -5.78 0.91
N SER A 68 -24.14 -4.75 1.52
CA SER A 68 -25.60 -4.66 1.67
C SER A 68 -26.30 -4.65 0.31
N MET A 69 -25.86 -3.80 -0.61
CA MET A 69 -26.39 -3.68 -1.98
C MET A 69 -26.27 -5.01 -2.74
N SER A 70 -25.13 -5.70 -2.62
CA SER A 70 -24.89 -6.99 -3.24
C SER A 70 -25.85 -8.06 -2.69
N LEU A 71 -26.02 -8.14 -1.37
CA LEU A 71 -26.94 -9.07 -0.73
C LEU A 71 -28.39 -8.81 -1.14
N PHE A 72 -28.84 -7.56 -1.08
CA PHE A 72 -30.20 -7.18 -1.50
C PHE A 72 -30.43 -7.47 -2.99
N GLY A 73 -29.45 -7.19 -3.85
CA GLY A 73 -29.54 -7.48 -5.29
C GLY A 73 -29.71 -8.97 -5.58
N ILE A 74 -28.96 -9.83 -4.89
CA ILE A 74 -29.08 -11.28 -5.02
C ILE A 74 -30.45 -11.76 -4.52
N LEU A 75 -30.86 -11.34 -3.32
CA LEU A 75 -32.13 -11.74 -2.72
C LEU A 75 -33.34 -11.32 -3.57
N LEU A 76 -33.35 -10.08 -4.07
CA LEU A 76 -34.43 -9.58 -4.92
C LEU A 76 -34.46 -10.30 -6.28
N GLY A 77 -33.29 -10.60 -6.86
CA GLY A 77 -33.21 -11.37 -8.10
C GLY A 77 -33.85 -12.76 -7.97
N PHE A 78 -33.50 -13.48 -6.90
CA PHE A 78 -34.09 -14.79 -6.62
C PHE A 78 -35.60 -14.73 -6.33
N PHE A 79 -36.09 -13.65 -5.71
CA PHE A 79 -37.51 -13.50 -5.40
C PHE A 79 -38.38 -13.30 -6.65
N TYR A 80 -37.94 -12.50 -7.62
CA TYR A 80 -38.73 -12.21 -8.82
C TYR A 80 -38.64 -13.31 -9.88
N ASN A 81 -37.43 -13.68 -10.27
CA ASN A 81 -37.24 -14.70 -11.30
C ASN A 81 -35.86 -15.37 -11.18
N TRP A 82 -35.89 -16.62 -10.77
CA TRP A 82 -34.67 -17.40 -10.57
C TRP A 82 -33.92 -17.73 -11.87
N GLN A 83 -34.62 -17.79 -13.03
CA GLN A 83 -34.01 -18.13 -14.32
C GLN A 83 -33.14 -16.98 -14.88
N ILE A 84 -33.63 -15.74 -14.77
CA ILE A 84 -32.87 -14.55 -15.20
C ILE A 84 -31.65 -14.35 -14.28
N THR A 85 -31.83 -14.57 -12.99
CA THR A 85 -30.77 -14.40 -11.98
C THR A 85 -29.59 -15.34 -12.20
N ILE A 86 -29.84 -16.62 -12.48
CA ILE A 86 -28.77 -17.58 -12.79
C ILE A 86 -28.00 -17.17 -14.05
N THR A 87 -28.71 -16.68 -15.08
CA THR A 87 -28.10 -16.24 -16.33
C THR A 87 -27.13 -15.07 -16.13
N ILE A 88 -27.41 -14.15 -15.20
CA ILE A 88 -26.55 -13.00 -14.89
C ILE A 88 -25.38 -13.38 -13.97
N ILE A 89 -25.58 -14.34 -13.06
CA ILE A 89 -24.53 -14.79 -12.13
C ILE A 89 -23.38 -15.48 -12.86
N ILE A 90 -23.66 -16.25 -13.92
CA ILE A 90 -22.63 -16.98 -14.69
C ILE A 90 -21.52 -16.03 -15.22
N PRO A 91 -21.81 -14.99 -16.02
CA PRO A 91 -20.78 -14.06 -16.49
C PRO A 91 -20.16 -13.25 -15.35
N PHE A 92 -20.92 -12.94 -14.29
CA PHE A 92 -20.38 -12.22 -13.13
C PHE A 92 -19.28 -13.01 -12.42
N VAL A 93 -19.47 -14.32 -12.20
CA VAL A 93 -18.45 -15.19 -11.58
C VAL A 93 -17.21 -15.32 -12.47
N ILE A 94 -17.39 -15.44 -13.80
CA ILE A 94 -16.27 -15.50 -14.74
C ILE A 94 -15.43 -14.21 -14.67
N LEU A 95 -16.07 -13.04 -14.65
CA LEU A 95 -15.38 -11.76 -14.48
C LEU A 95 -14.66 -11.68 -13.13
N LEU A 96 -15.30 -12.15 -12.05
CA LEU A 96 -14.69 -12.15 -10.71
C LEU A 96 -13.41 -12.99 -10.70
N ILE A 97 -13.42 -14.18 -11.29
CA ILE A 97 -12.23 -15.03 -11.41
C ILE A 97 -11.14 -14.32 -12.23
N ALA A 98 -11.49 -13.72 -13.37
CA ALA A 98 -10.54 -12.98 -14.20
C ALA A 98 -9.89 -11.82 -13.42
N THR A 99 -10.67 -11.05 -12.64
CA THR A 99 -10.13 -9.96 -11.82
C THR A 99 -9.20 -10.45 -10.72
N ILE A 100 -9.50 -11.58 -10.07
CA ILE A 100 -8.61 -12.17 -9.06
C ILE A 100 -7.28 -12.56 -9.69
N ILE A 101 -7.31 -13.23 -10.85
CA ILE A 101 -6.10 -13.63 -11.57
C ILE A 101 -5.28 -12.38 -11.94
N GLN A 102 -5.93 -11.34 -12.46
CA GLN A 102 -5.27 -10.08 -12.80
C GLN A 102 -4.60 -9.43 -11.58
N ILE A 103 -5.31 -9.31 -10.45
CA ILE A 103 -4.77 -8.73 -9.21
C ILE A 103 -3.55 -9.53 -8.73
N ARG A 104 -3.63 -10.87 -8.75
CA ARG A 104 -2.52 -11.75 -8.36
C ARG A 104 -1.32 -11.56 -9.27
N LEU A 105 -1.53 -11.57 -10.58
CA LEU A 105 -0.47 -11.37 -11.56
C LEU A 105 0.20 -10.01 -11.40
N SER A 106 -0.58 -8.93 -11.28
CA SER A 106 -0.06 -7.59 -11.04
C SER A 106 0.72 -7.48 -9.74
N SER A 107 0.29 -8.14 -8.67
CA SER A 107 1.02 -8.14 -7.39
C SER A 107 2.38 -8.84 -7.49
N TRP A 108 2.45 -9.92 -8.27
CA TRP A 108 3.67 -10.67 -8.49
C TRP A 108 4.67 -9.87 -9.33
N LEU A 109 4.23 -9.29 -10.45
CA LEU A 109 5.05 -8.43 -11.31
C LEU A 109 5.60 -7.19 -10.58
N LYS A 110 4.78 -6.58 -9.72
CA LYS A 110 5.21 -5.45 -8.88
C LYS A 110 6.34 -5.84 -7.93
N THR A 111 6.22 -7.00 -7.28
CA THR A 111 7.24 -7.48 -6.34
C THR A 111 8.60 -7.65 -7.03
N GLU A 112 8.61 -8.23 -8.23
CA GLU A 112 9.85 -8.40 -9.00
C GLU A 112 10.45 -7.05 -9.44
N SER A 113 9.60 -6.14 -9.91
CA SER A 113 10.01 -4.79 -10.31
C SER A 113 10.59 -3.99 -9.14
N ASP A 114 9.98 -4.09 -7.95
CA ASP A 114 10.43 -3.41 -6.73
C ASP A 114 11.82 -3.89 -6.29
N VAL A 115 12.12 -5.19 -6.43
CA VAL A 115 13.45 -5.75 -6.11
C VAL A 115 14.52 -5.17 -7.03
N ILE A 116 14.29 -5.14 -8.35
CA ILE A 116 15.26 -4.60 -9.32
C ILE A 116 15.40 -3.08 -9.13
N TYR A 117 14.30 -2.39 -8.83
CA TYR A 117 14.33 -0.95 -8.54
C TYR A 117 15.17 -0.65 -7.28
N SER A 118 15.04 -1.45 -6.23
CA SER A 118 15.86 -1.33 -5.01
C SER A 118 17.35 -1.55 -5.29
N GLN A 119 17.70 -2.49 -6.17
CA GLN A 119 19.09 -2.74 -6.57
C GLN A 119 19.66 -1.56 -7.37
N ALA A 120 18.89 -1.04 -8.33
CA ALA A 120 19.29 0.13 -9.13
C ALA A 120 19.49 1.38 -8.23
N SER A 121 18.60 1.58 -7.25
CA SER A 121 18.72 2.67 -6.27
C SER A 121 19.98 2.51 -5.40
N THR A 122 20.26 1.28 -4.93
CA THR A 122 21.46 1.00 -4.13
C THR A 122 22.74 1.26 -4.93
N LEU A 123 22.80 0.80 -6.19
CA LEU A 123 23.92 1.06 -7.09
C LEU A 123 24.13 2.57 -7.31
N ALA A 124 23.04 3.32 -7.54
CA ALA A 124 23.13 4.76 -7.71
C ALA A 124 23.70 5.46 -6.47
N VAL A 125 23.24 5.07 -5.26
CA VAL A 125 23.75 5.61 -3.99
C VAL A 125 25.22 5.28 -3.80
N GLU A 126 25.66 4.06 -4.12
CA GLU A 126 27.06 3.65 -4.02
C GLU A 126 27.98 4.49 -4.92
N VAL A 127 27.54 4.73 -6.15
CA VAL A 127 28.27 5.52 -7.15
C VAL A 127 28.38 6.98 -6.74
N ILE A 128 27.30 7.55 -6.20
CA ILE A 128 27.28 8.93 -5.70
C ILE A 128 28.23 9.08 -4.52
N ASN A 129 28.20 8.14 -3.57
CA ASN A 129 29.10 8.17 -2.40
C ASN A 129 30.58 8.01 -2.79
N ASN A 130 30.87 7.23 -3.83
CA ASN A 130 32.23 6.94 -4.29
C ASN A 130 32.61 7.65 -5.60
N MET A 131 31.99 8.79 -5.91
CA MET A 131 32.18 9.47 -7.20
C MET A 131 33.64 9.82 -7.49
N ARG A 132 34.43 10.13 -6.46
CA ARG A 132 35.88 10.38 -6.60
C ARG A 132 36.61 9.14 -7.12
N THR A 133 36.28 7.97 -6.60
CA THR A 133 36.89 6.69 -6.99
C THR A 133 36.47 6.29 -8.41
N VAL A 134 35.19 6.47 -8.76
CA VAL A 134 34.68 6.19 -10.11
C VAL A 134 35.38 7.06 -11.15
N LYS A 135 35.59 8.34 -10.84
CA LYS A 135 36.32 9.28 -11.71
C LYS A 135 37.81 8.95 -11.79
N GLN A 136 38.43 8.51 -10.70
CA GLN A 136 39.84 8.08 -10.68
C GLN A 136 40.08 6.81 -11.51
N LEU A 137 39.10 5.93 -11.58
CA LEU A 137 39.14 4.71 -12.39
C LEU A 137 38.62 4.90 -13.82
N SER A 138 38.13 6.09 -14.17
CA SER A 138 37.47 6.38 -15.47
C SER A 138 36.34 5.39 -15.82
N MET A 139 35.63 4.87 -14.81
CA MET A 139 34.60 3.83 -14.95
C MET A 139 33.17 4.38 -15.11
N GLU A 140 33.01 5.67 -15.36
CA GLU A 140 31.71 6.36 -15.46
C GLU A 140 30.79 5.70 -16.51
N ASN A 141 31.33 5.37 -17.69
CA ASN A 141 30.57 4.75 -18.77
C ASN A 141 30.08 3.33 -18.42
N GLU A 142 30.87 2.56 -17.69
CA GLU A 142 30.51 1.18 -17.33
C GLU A 142 29.37 1.17 -16.30
N VAL A 143 29.45 2.06 -15.31
CA VAL A 143 28.41 2.25 -14.30
C VAL A 143 27.10 2.74 -14.93
N LEU A 144 27.19 3.74 -15.81
CA LEU A 144 26.02 4.24 -16.56
C LEU A 144 25.39 3.13 -17.41
N ARG A 145 26.19 2.27 -18.03
CA ARG A 145 25.71 1.11 -18.78
C ARG A 145 24.98 0.11 -17.88
N GLN A 146 25.52 -0.19 -16.71
CA GLN A 146 24.86 -1.09 -15.75
C GLN A 146 23.52 -0.52 -15.26
N TYR A 147 23.48 0.76 -14.91
CA TYR A 147 22.25 1.43 -14.49
C TYR A 147 21.20 1.48 -15.62
N SER A 148 21.63 1.80 -16.85
CA SER A 148 20.76 1.78 -18.03
C SER A 148 20.19 0.38 -18.30
N ASN A 149 20.99 -0.68 -18.12
CA ASN A 149 20.53 -2.06 -18.28
C ASN A 149 19.47 -2.40 -17.24
N MET A 150 19.68 -2.05 -15.95
CA MET A 150 18.69 -2.28 -14.89
C MET A 150 17.37 -1.57 -15.16
N ILE A 151 17.40 -0.29 -15.56
CA ILE A 151 16.19 0.45 -15.93
C ILE A 151 15.49 -0.19 -17.13
N SER A 152 16.24 -0.61 -18.15
CA SER A 152 15.66 -1.28 -19.32
C SER A 152 14.97 -2.60 -18.96
N GLN A 153 15.49 -3.32 -17.96
CA GLN A 153 14.90 -4.55 -17.47
C GLN A 153 13.59 -4.28 -16.71
N ILE A 154 13.54 -3.23 -15.88
CA ILE A 154 12.29 -2.79 -15.23
C ILE A 154 11.26 -2.41 -16.29
N LEU A 155 11.66 -1.68 -17.33
CA LEU A 155 10.75 -1.25 -18.39
C LEU A 155 10.16 -2.43 -19.18
N LYS A 156 10.91 -3.53 -19.34
CA LYS A 156 10.42 -4.77 -19.96
C LYS A 156 9.53 -5.63 -19.05
N LEU A 157 9.62 -5.47 -17.74
CA LEU A 157 8.76 -6.19 -16.80
C LEU A 157 7.42 -5.49 -16.60
N VAL A 158 7.38 -4.17 -16.82
CA VAL A 158 6.17 -3.35 -16.69
C VAL A 158 5.33 -3.32 -17.97
N LEU A 159 5.97 -3.45 -19.14
CA LEU A 159 5.36 -3.32 -20.48
C LEU A 159 5.05 -4.71 -21.07
#